data_AF-A0A8B8S1A9-F1
#
_entry.id   AF-A0A8B8S1A9-F1
#
_cell.length_a   1.000
_cell.length_b   1.000
_cell.length_c   1.000
_cell.angle_alpha   90.00
_cell.angle_beta   90.00
_cell.angle_gamma   90.00
#
_symmetry.space_group_name_H-M   'P 1'
#
loop_
_entity.id
_entity.type
_entity.pdbx_description
1 polymer ?
#
loop_
_entity_poly.entity_id
_entity_poly.type
_entity_poly.pdbx_seq_one_letter_code
_entity_poly.pdbx_strand_id
1 'polypeptide(L)'
;MAAARVLLLGSGRPKPVSFSQSVCGLLGAGPGPTHCGLKRGQLVLSDRPFPGASARLPLQRPPFCPFAALDQQPGAPGAELPTNRGVDLGVAVILQSRDQTVLLTRRTRTLNDSPNLWVSPVCLPS
;
A
#
# COMPACT_ATOMS: atom_id res chain seq x y z
N MET A 1 0.55 -13.88 -15.03
CA MET A 1 -0.22 -13.25 -13.93
C MET A 1 0.76 -12.62 -12.95
N ALA A 2 0.68 -11.32 -12.69
CA ALA A 2 1.52 -10.70 -11.67
C ALA A 2 1.15 -11.28 -10.29
N ALA A 3 2.11 -11.79 -9.54
CA ALA A 3 1.86 -12.34 -8.22
C ALA A 3 1.32 -11.23 -7.30
N ALA A 4 0.21 -11.48 -6.60
CA ALA A 4 -0.32 -10.52 -5.63
C ALA A 4 0.71 -10.28 -4.52
N ARG A 5 1.15 -9.03 -4.37
CA ARG A 5 2.20 -8.65 -3.41
C ARG A 5 1.65 -8.17 -2.07
N VAL A 6 0.35 -7.89 -2.00
CA VAL A 6 -0.36 -7.48 -0.78
C VAL A 6 -1.54 -8.41 -0.54
N LEU A 7 -1.59 -8.98 0.66
CA LEU A 7 -2.60 -9.94 1.11
C LEU A 7 -3.27 -9.43 2.39
N LEU A 8 -4.57 -9.66 2.52
CA LEU A 8 -5.31 -9.41 3.76
C LEU A 8 -5.61 -10.70 4.49
N LEU A 9 -5.37 -10.70 5.79
CA LEU A 9 -5.69 -11.78 6.68
C LEU A 9 -6.83 -11.33 7.61
N GLY A 10 -8.02 -11.91 7.41
CA GLY A 10 -9.14 -11.82 8.34
C GLY A 10 -9.12 -13.01 9.31
N SER A 11 -10.19 -13.81 9.33
CA SER A 11 -10.33 -14.98 10.19
C SER A 11 -9.78 -16.30 9.61
N GLY A 12 -9.13 -16.27 8.44
CA GLY A 12 -8.82 -17.48 7.67
C GLY A 12 -7.44 -17.46 7.03
N ARG A 13 -7.36 -17.84 5.74
CA ARG A 13 -6.09 -17.75 4.98
C ARG A 13 -5.91 -16.34 4.42
N PRO A 14 -4.67 -15.85 4.24
CA PRO A 14 -4.41 -14.59 3.55
C PRO A 14 -5.00 -14.62 2.13
N LYS A 15 -5.74 -13.57 1.75
CA LYS A 15 -6.35 -13.42 0.43
C LYS A 15 -5.78 -12.22 -0.30
N PRO A 16 -5.57 -12.29 -1.62
CA PRO A 16 -5.17 -11.14 -2.41
C PRO A 16 -6.28 -10.08 -2.43
N VAL A 17 -5.88 -8.81 -2.52
CA VAL A 17 -6.80 -7.69 -2.66
C VAL A 17 -7.02 -7.39 -4.14
N SER A 18 -8.28 -7.22 -4.55
CA SER A 18 -8.60 -6.75 -5.89
C SER A 18 -8.13 -5.30 -6.05
N PHE A 19 -7.63 -4.94 -7.25
CA PHE A 19 -7.21 -3.58 -7.55
C PHE A 19 -8.32 -2.53 -7.32
N SER A 20 -9.59 -2.92 -7.45
CA SER A 20 -10.73 -2.02 -7.25
C SER A 20 -11.08 -1.71 -5.79
N GLN A 21 -10.49 -2.41 -4.83
CA GLN A 21 -10.88 -2.33 -3.42
C GLN A 21 -9.93 -1.44 -2.61
N SER A 22 -10.48 -0.66 -1.67
CA SER A 22 -9.66 0.08 -0.71
C SER A 22 -9.10 -0.86 0.37
N VAL A 23 -7.78 -1.09 0.36
CA VAL A 23 -7.06 -1.84 1.42
C VAL A 23 -7.36 -1.27 2.81
N CYS A 24 -7.33 0.05 2.95
CA CYS A 24 -7.68 0.73 4.22
C CYS A 24 -9.16 0.56 4.56
N GLY A 25 -10.05 0.45 3.57
CA GLY A 25 -11.49 0.25 3.82
C GLY A 25 -11.75 -1.14 4.40
N LEU A 26 -11.11 -2.15 3.82
CA LEU A 26 -11.23 -3.55 4.24
C LEU A 26 -10.64 -3.85 5.63
N LEU A 27 -9.66 -3.07 6.08
CA LEU A 27 -9.03 -3.21 7.40
C LEU A 27 -9.63 -2.30 8.48
N GLY A 28 -10.71 -1.58 8.16
CA GLY A 28 -11.35 -0.61 9.04
C GLY A 28 -10.98 0.83 8.65
N ALA A 29 -12.01 1.68 8.51
CA ALA A 29 -11.89 3.04 8.00
C ALA A 29 -11.22 3.99 9.01
N GLY A 30 -9.89 3.96 9.12
CA GLY A 30 -9.16 4.97 9.88
C GLY A 30 -7.65 4.73 9.97
N PRO A 31 -6.89 5.73 10.47
CA PRO A 31 -5.50 5.54 10.90
C PRO A 31 -5.48 4.60 12.11
N GLY A 32 -5.52 3.30 11.81
CA GLY A 32 -5.54 2.24 12.79
C GLY A 32 -4.20 1.51 12.81
N PRO A 33 -3.79 0.99 13.99
CA PRO A 33 -2.60 0.17 14.07
C PRO A 33 -2.87 -1.21 13.43
N THR A 34 -2.29 -1.46 12.26
CA THR A 34 -2.42 -2.68 11.47
C THR A 34 -1.25 -3.62 11.73
N HIS A 35 -1.53 -4.90 11.98
CA HIS A 35 -0.49 -5.92 12.09
C HIS A 35 0.01 -6.28 10.70
N CYS A 36 1.32 -6.31 10.51
CA CYS A 36 1.92 -6.59 9.22
C CYS A 36 3.11 -7.54 9.32
N GLY A 37 3.27 -8.34 8.26
CA GLY A 37 4.42 -9.24 8.08
C GLY A 37 4.84 -9.24 6.62
N LEU A 38 6.13 -9.05 6.36
CA LEU A 38 6.71 -9.09 5.02
C LEU A 38 7.56 -10.36 4.87
N LYS A 39 7.19 -11.24 3.94
CA LYS A 39 7.94 -12.48 3.67
C LYS A 39 7.99 -12.75 2.17
N ARG A 40 9.21 -12.92 1.63
CA ARG A 40 9.44 -13.24 0.20
C ARG A 40 8.71 -12.28 -0.77
N GLY A 41 8.72 -10.98 -0.47
CA GLY A 41 8.08 -9.96 -1.32
C GLY A 41 6.55 -9.90 -1.23
N GLN A 42 5.93 -10.64 -0.32
CA GLN A 42 4.51 -10.57 0.00
C GLN A 42 4.30 -9.90 1.36
N LEU A 43 3.49 -8.84 1.37
CA LEU A 43 3.05 -8.15 2.56
C LEU A 43 1.68 -8.69 2.99
N VAL A 44 1.60 -9.24 4.19
CA VAL A 44 0.33 -9.64 4.82
C VAL A 44 -0.08 -8.57 5.81
N LEU A 45 -1.33 -8.10 5.72
CA LEU A 45 -1.92 -7.11 6.61
C LEU A 45 -3.15 -7.69 7.31
N SER A 46 -3.35 -7.31 8.57
CA SER A 46 -4.46 -7.78 9.40
C SER A 46 -4.84 -6.74 10.44
N ASP A 47 -6.14 -6.64 10.76
CA ASP A 47 -6.65 -5.88 11.90
C ASP A 47 -6.32 -6.57 13.23
N ARG A 48 -6.13 -7.90 13.20
CA ARG A 48 -5.80 -8.74 14.37
C ARG A 48 -4.35 -9.24 14.36
N PRO A 49 -3.76 -9.58 15.52
CA PRO A 49 -2.47 -10.25 15.58
C PRO A 49 -2.50 -11.60 14.86
N PHE A 50 -1.39 -12.00 14.23
CA PHE A 50 -1.26 -13.30 13.57
C PHE A 50 0.18 -13.85 13.62
N PRO A 51 0.37 -15.18 13.50
CA PRO A 51 1.70 -15.78 13.41
C PRO A 51 2.48 -15.26 12.19
N GLY A 52 3.64 -14.65 12.44
CA GLY A 52 4.47 -14.04 11.40
C GLY A 52 4.25 -12.54 11.18
N ALA A 53 3.36 -11.91 11.95
CA ALA A 53 3.36 -10.46 12.08
C ALA A 53 4.65 -10.01 12.77
N SER A 54 5.38 -9.10 12.13
CA SER A 54 6.66 -8.57 12.62
C SER A 54 6.54 -7.15 13.16
N ALA A 55 5.50 -6.42 12.78
CA ALA A 55 5.28 -5.05 13.23
C ALA A 55 3.79 -4.72 13.34
N ARG A 56 3.49 -3.66 14.09
CA ARG A 56 2.18 -3.03 14.16
C ARG A 56 2.34 -1.57 13.76
N LEU A 57 1.88 -1.21 12.57
CA LEU A 57 2.16 0.08 11.95
C LEU A 57 0.84 0.81 11.61
N PRO A 58 0.83 2.16 11.64
CA PRO A 58 -0.33 2.91 11.19
C PRO A 58 -0.51 2.74 9.68
N LEU A 59 -1.69 2.32 9.26
CA LEU A 59 -2.07 2.31 7.85
C LEU A 59 -2.88 3.57 7.54
N GLN A 60 -2.44 4.33 6.53
CA GLN A 60 -3.06 5.60 6.16
C GLN A 60 -3.33 5.67 4.66
N ARG A 61 -4.36 6.42 4.30
CA ARG A 61 -4.67 6.82 2.93
C ARG A 61 -4.88 8.33 2.86
N PRO A 62 -4.56 8.98 1.73
CA PRO A 62 -4.92 10.37 1.53
C PRO A 62 -6.46 10.54 1.49
N PRO A 63 -6.99 11.72 1.87
CA PRO A 63 -8.43 11.99 1.86
C PRO A 63 -9.03 11.91 0.45
N PHE A 64 -8.24 12.17 -0.59
CA PHE A 64 -8.62 12.09 -2.00
C PHE A 64 -8.42 10.69 -2.62
N CYS A 65 -8.26 9.62 -1.81
CA CYS A 65 -8.05 8.27 -2.32
C CYS A 65 -9.21 7.81 -3.23
N PRO A 66 -8.95 7.46 -4.51
CA PRO A 66 -10.02 7.11 -5.45
C PRO A 66 -10.76 5.83 -5.04
N PHE A 67 -10.04 4.83 -4.52
CA PHE A 67 -10.65 3.56 -4.07
C PHE A 67 -11.59 3.75 -2.87
N ALA A 68 -11.35 4.78 -2.04
CA ALA A 68 -12.27 5.13 -0.97
C ALA A 68 -13.62 5.63 -1.51
N ALA A 69 -13.59 6.44 -2.55
CA ALA A 69 -14.78 7.00 -3.18
C ALA A 69 -15.55 5.92 -3.97
N LEU A 70 -14.83 5.01 -4.63
CA LEU A 70 -15.43 3.89 -5.36
C LEU A 70 -16.19 2.93 -4.44
N ASP A 71 -15.64 2.61 -3.27
CA ASP A 71 -16.33 1.77 -2.28
C ASP A 71 -17.65 2.40 -1.77
N GLN A 72 -17.81 3.72 -1.88
CA GLN A 72 -19.03 4.45 -1.47
C GLN A 72 -20.08 4.56 -2.58
N GLN A 73 -19.79 4.15 -3.82
CA GLN A 73 -20.73 4.19 -4.95
C GLN A 73 -20.91 2.81 -5.61
N PRO A 74 -21.75 1.93 -5.03
CA PRO A 74 -21.93 0.54 -5.49
C PRO A 74 -22.57 0.35 -6.88
N GLY A 75 -22.76 1.41 -7.67
CA GLY A 75 -23.51 1.35 -8.94
C GLY A 75 -23.10 2.38 -10.00
N ALA A 76 -22.00 3.11 -9.81
CA ALA A 76 -21.42 3.87 -10.92
C ALA A 76 -20.95 2.84 -11.98
N PRO A 77 -21.16 3.08 -13.29
CA PRO A 77 -20.61 2.21 -14.32
C PRO A 77 -19.12 2.15 -14.05
N GLY A 78 -18.66 0.98 -13.60
CA GLY A 78 -17.27 0.78 -13.25
C GLY A 78 -16.46 1.20 -14.46
N ALA A 79 -15.72 2.30 -14.35
CA ALA A 79 -14.55 2.45 -15.20
C ALA A 79 -13.87 1.08 -15.16
N GLU A 80 -13.72 0.41 -16.29
CA GLU A 80 -13.28 -0.98 -16.37
C GLU A 80 -11.91 -1.10 -15.69
N LEU A 81 -11.93 -1.28 -14.38
CA LEU A 81 -10.72 -1.33 -13.59
C LEU A 81 -10.08 -2.67 -13.93
N PRO A 82 -8.76 -2.69 -14.20
CA PRO A 82 -8.11 -3.91 -14.62
C PRO A 82 -8.32 -5.02 -13.59
N THR A 83 -9.14 -6.01 -13.92
CA THR A 83 -9.39 -7.19 -13.08
C THR A 83 -8.20 -8.14 -13.03
N ASN A 84 -7.29 -8.00 -13.99
CA ASN A 84 -6.03 -8.74 -14.08
C ASN A 84 -4.87 -8.08 -13.33
N ARG A 85 -5.12 -7.05 -12.51
CA ARG A 85 -4.11 -6.36 -11.70
C ARG A 85 -4.42 -6.52 -10.21
N GLY A 86 -3.37 -6.67 -9.40
CA GLY A 86 -3.44 -6.66 -7.94
C GLY A 86 -2.88 -5.37 -7.36
N VAL A 87 -2.82 -5.29 -6.04
CA VAL A 87 -2.16 -4.18 -5.34
C VAL A 87 -0.64 -4.39 -5.36
N ASP A 88 0.08 -3.40 -5.90
CA ASP A 88 1.54 -3.38 -5.92
C ASP A 88 2.13 -3.03 -4.54
N LEU A 89 3.36 -3.47 -4.31
CA LEU A 89 4.10 -3.21 -3.08
C LEU A 89 5.36 -2.40 -3.41
N GLY A 90 5.49 -1.25 -2.77
CA GLY A 90 6.69 -0.39 -2.82
C GLY A 90 7.31 -0.22 -1.44
N VAL A 91 8.62 0.03 -1.41
CA VAL A 91 9.37 0.36 -0.19
C VAL A 91 10.09 1.69 -0.41
N ALA A 92 9.97 2.59 0.55
CA ALA A 92 10.67 3.85 0.58
C ALA A 92 11.40 4.00 1.92
N VAL A 93 12.58 4.62 1.90
CA VAL A 93 13.48 4.71 3.05
C VAL A 93 13.59 6.15 3.51
N ILE A 94 13.29 6.41 4.78
CA ILE A 94 13.64 7.67 5.42
C ILE A 94 15.06 7.53 5.98
N LEU A 95 16.03 8.12 5.29
CA LEU A 95 17.41 8.15 5.75
C LEU A 95 17.62 9.42 6.59
N GLN A 96 17.85 9.23 7.89
CA GLN A 96 18.17 10.31 8.82
C GLN A 96 19.68 10.31 9.13
N SER A 97 20.34 11.46 8.99
CA SER A 97 21.72 11.64 9.38
C SER A 97 21.87 12.00 10.86
N ARG A 98 23.12 12.01 11.36
CA ARG A 98 23.42 12.27 12.77
C ARG A 98 22.96 13.65 13.26
N ASP A 99 22.94 14.63 12.37
CA ASP A 99 22.44 15.99 12.60
C ASP A 99 20.90 16.09 12.54
N GLN A 100 20.20 14.95 12.54
CA GLN A 100 18.75 14.82 12.50
C GLN A 100 18.08 15.31 11.21
N THR A 101 18.83 15.56 10.14
CA THR A 101 18.26 15.89 8.83
C THR A 101 17.84 14.63 8.06
N VAL A 102 16.88 14.77 7.14
CA VAL A 102 16.36 13.65 6.33
C VAL A 102 16.69 13.85 4.86
N LEU A 103 17.14 12.78 4.20
CA LEU A 103 17.43 12.82 2.77
C LEU A 103 16.17 12.62 1.93
N LEU A 104 15.93 13.55 1.01
CA LEU A 104 14.93 13.44 -0.03
C LEU A 104 15.59 13.52 -1.41
N THR A 105 14.95 12.91 -2.40
CA THR A 105 15.37 12.94 -3.80
C THR A 105 14.28 13.53 -4.66
N ARG A 106 14.66 14.39 -5.60
CA ARG A 106 13.72 14.96 -6.57
C ARG A 106 13.71 14.10 -7.83
N ARG A 107 12.54 13.60 -8.22
CA ARG A 107 12.39 12.83 -9.47
C ARG A 107 12.74 13.69 -10.68
N THR A 108 13.45 13.10 -11.65
CA THR A 108 13.82 13.82 -12.88
C THR A 108 12.60 14.32 -13.62
N ARG A 109 12.73 15.48 -14.27
CA ARG A 109 11.68 16.12 -15.07
C ARG A 109 11.26 15.29 -16.30
N THR A 110 12.07 14.32 -16.70
CA THR A 110 11.88 13.50 -17.89
C THR A 110 11.07 12.22 -17.63
N LEU A 111 10.65 11.97 -16.39
CA LEU A 111 9.79 10.83 -16.06
C LEU A 111 8.34 11.12 -16.46
N ASN A 112 7.67 10.10 -17.02
CA ASN A 112 6.24 10.17 -17.31
C ASN A 112 5.39 10.17 -16.01
N ASP A 113 5.83 9.40 -15.01
CA ASP A 113 5.11 9.24 -13.74
C ASP A 113 5.72 10.10 -12.63
N SER A 114 4.92 11.05 -12.14
CA SER A 114 5.23 11.95 -11.02
C SER A 114 6.59 12.67 -11.16
N PRO A 115 6.83 13.41 -12.26
CA PRO A 115 8.06 14.18 -12.43
C PRO A 115 8.17 15.30 -11.39
N ASN A 116 9.39 15.72 -11.08
CA ASN A 116 9.70 16.86 -10.19
C ASN A 116 9.25 16.72 -8.73
N LEU A 117 8.67 15.58 -8.34
CA LEU A 117 8.24 15.32 -6.96
C LEU A 117 9.44 15.02 -6.06
N TRP A 118 9.45 15.65 -4.88
CA TRP A 118 10.37 15.29 -3.80
C TRP A 118 9.81 14.07 -3.07
N VAL A 119 10.58 12.99 -3.10
CA VAL A 119 10.22 11.72 -2.46
C VAL A 119 11.40 11.21 -1.64
N SER A 120 11.11 10.40 -0.63
CA SER A 120 12.17 9.64 0.02
C SER A 120 12.79 8.65 -0.98
N PRO A 121 14.08 8.30 -0.83
CA PRO A 121 14.71 7.30 -1.67
C PRO A 121 13.89 6.00 -1.72
N VAL A 122 13.51 5.58 -2.92
CA VAL A 122 12.80 4.31 -3.15
C VAL A 122 13.79 3.21 -3.50
N CYS A 123 13.63 2.04 -2.88
CA CYS A 123 14.30 0.83 -3.32
C CYS A 123 13.35 0.08 -4.24
N LEU A 124 13.72 -0.10 -5.51
CA LEU A 124 13.05 -1.07 -6.36
C LEU A 124 13.37 -2.47 -5.80
N PRO A 125 12.37 -3.27 -5.40
CA PRO A 125 12.64 -4.64 -5.00
C PRO A 125 13.08 -5.42 -6.25
N SER A 126 14.36 -5.80 -6.28
CA SER A 126 14.96 -6.71 -7.26
C SER A 126 14.33 -8.10 -7.21
#